data_AF-A0A9K3KAX5-F1
#
_entry.id   AF-A0A9K3KAX5-F1
#
_cell.length_a   1.000
_cell.length_b   1.000
_cell.length_c   1.000
_cell.angle_alpha   90.00
_cell.angle_beta   90.00
_cell.angle_gamma   90.00
#
_symmetry.space_group_name_H-M   'P 1'
#
loop_
_entity.id
_entity.type
_entity.pdbx_description
1 polymer ?
#
loop_
_entity_poly.entity_id
_entity_poly.type
_entity_poly.pdbx_seq_one_letter_code
_entity_poly.pdbx_strand_id
1 'polypeptide(L)'
;MGASFVRKVYNELLGYNSDRPLTIPLGIDSQSAMDTANSHKETSRTRHIARRYHYVRFAQMNSETTLFKVDGTRNPADSMTKALTAEQLDDEATLFHVEVDP
;
A
#
# COMPACT_ATOMS: atom_id res chain seq x y z
N MET A 1 -5.22 21.38 17.80
CA MET A 1 -4.97 20.64 19.07
C MET A 1 -6.03 19.58 19.41
N GLY A 2 -7.31 19.71 19.02
CA GLY A 2 -8.31 18.66 19.30
C GLY A 2 -8.11 17.36 18.50
N ALA A 3 -7.81 17.45 17.20
CA ALA A 3 -7.64 16.28 16.33
C ALA A 3 -6.48 15.35 16.72
N SER A 4 -5.40 15.90 17.31
CA SER A 4 -4.27 15.11 17.79
C SER A 4 -4.61 14.27 19.02
N PHE A 5 -5.61 14.66 19.82
CA PHE A 5 -6.03 13.92 21.00
C PHE A 5 -6.91 12.73 20.64
N VAL A 6 -7.87 12.95 19.72
CA VAL A 6 -8.70 11.88 19.15
C VAL A 6 -7.83 10.82 18.47
N ARG A 7 -6.78 11.25 17.74
CA ARG A 7 -5.77 10.35 17.16
C ARG A 7 -5.10 9.44 18.18
N LYS A 8 -4.63 10.01 19.31
CA LYS A 8 -3.94 9.25 20.36
C LYS A 8 -4.85 8.18 20.94
N VAL A 9 -6.08 8.56 21.27
CA VAL A 9 -7.10 7.64 21.80
C VAL A 9 -7.43 6.53 20.81
N TYR A 10 -7.59 6.84 19.51
CA TYR A 10 -7.86 5.81 18.49
C TYR A 10 -6.73 4.80 18.36
N ASN A 11 -5.47 5.26 18.34
CA ASN A 11 -4.32 4.37 18.30
C ASN A 11 -4.22 3.49 19.55
N GLU A 12 -4.45 4.05 20.74
CA GLU A 12 -4.44 3.32 22.00
C GLU A 12 -5.53 2.23 22.05
N LEU A 13 -6.74 2.54 21.58
CA LEU A 13 -7.84 1.57 21.52
C LEU A 13 -7.52 0.36 20.62
N LEU A 14 -6.71 0.56 19.58
CA LEU A 14 -6.25 -0.50 18.69
C LEU A 14 -4.98 -1.20 19.20
N GLY A 15 -4.47 -0.85 20.38
CA GLY A 15 -3.24 -1.40 20.94
C GLY A 15 -1.97 -0.91 20.24
N TYR A 16 -2.05 0.16 19.45
CA TYR A 16 -0.91 0.78 18.78
C TYR A 16 -0.33 1.93 19.62
N ASN A 17 0.92 2.31 19.31
CA ASN A 17 1.56 3.46 19.95
C ASN A 17 0.72 4.74 19.69
N SER A 18 0.43 5.51 20.73
CA SER A 18 -0.42 6.70 20.67
C SER A 18 0.13 7.77 19.74
N ASP A 19 1.45 7.86 19.61
CA ASP A 19 2.13 8.80 18.71
C ASP A 19 2.30 8.27 17.28
N ARG A 20 1.78 7.07 16.98
CA ARG A 20 1.78 6.53 15.62
C ARG A 20 1.01 7.48 14.69
N PRO A 21 1.59 7.90 13.55
CA PRO A 21 0.82 8.65 12.56
C PRO A 21 -0.37 7.80 12.09
N LEU A 22 -1.54 8.42 11.95
CA LEU A 22 -2.71 7.83 11.28
C LEU A 22 -2.46 7.81 9.76
N THR A 23 -1.35 7.19 9.37
CA THR A 23 -1.01 6.97 7.98
C THR A 23 -1.55 5.63 7.55
N ILE A 24 -2.12 5.59 6.36
CA ILE A 24 -2.52 4.33 5.76
C ILE A 24 -1.23 3.60 5.34
N PRO A 25 -0.94 2.40 5.86
CA PRO A 25 0.20 1.63 5.39
C PRO A 25 -0.10 1.10 3.98
N LEU A 26 0.75 1.40 3.01
CA LEU A 26 0.62 0.91 1.63
C LEU A 26 1.80 -0.02 1.31
N GLY A 27 1.46 -1.29 1.01
CA GLY A 27 2.43 -2.29 0.59
C GLY A 27 2.82 -2.12 -0.88
N ILE A 28 4.11 -2.17 -1.18
CA ILE A 28 4.63 -2.13 -2.54
C ILE A 28 5.57 -3.32 -2.77
N ASP A 29 5.36 -4.06 -3.85
CA ASP A 29 6.16 -5.20 -4.27
C ASP A 29 7.30 -4.83 -5.24
N SER A 30 7.29 -3.63 -5.83
CA SER A 30 8.34 -3.14 -6.71
C SER A 30 9.27 -2.13 -6.00
N GLN A 31 10.55 -2.46 -5.92
CA GLN A 31 11.57 -1.57 -5.33
C GLN A 31 11.67 -0.24 -6.12
N SER A 32 11.58 -0.31 -7.45
CA SER A 32 11.64 0.90 -8.28
C SER A 32 10.43 1.82 -8.06
N ALA A 33 9.25 1.25 -7.78
CA ALA A 33 8.06 2.03 -7.43
C ALA A 33 8.22 2.73 -6.07
N MET A 34 8.79 2.05 -5.06
CA MET A 34 9.14 2.68 -3.78
C MET A 34 10.14 3.81 -3.96
N ASP A 35 11.21 3.60 -4.73
CA ASP A 35 12.24 4.61 -4.96
C ASP A 35 11.68 5.84 -5.73
N THR A 36 10.70 5.62 -6.61
CA THR A 36 10.03 6.69 -7.37
C THR A 36 9.10 7.53 -6.50
N ALA A 37 8.48 6.91 -5.48
CA ALA A 37 7.67 7.61 -4.49
C ALA A 37 8.57 8.43 -3.53
N ASN A 38 9.68 7.84 -3.07
CA ASN A 38 10.61 8.45 -2.11
C ASN A 38 11.50 9.56 -2.70
N SER A 39 12.00 9.39 -3.93
CA SER A 39 13.05 10.25 -4.49
C SER A 39 12.52 11.21 -5.54
N HIS A 40 13.16 12.36 -5.71
CA HIS A 40 12.82 13.34 -6.77
C HIS A 40 13.56 13.11 -8.09
N LYS A 41 14.38 12.05 -8.19
CA LYS A 41 15.31 11.84 -9.30
C LYS A 41 14.60 11.24 -10.51
N GLU A 42 14.74 11.87 -11.67
CA GLU A 42 14.29 11.28 -12.92
C GLU A 42 15.33 10.30 -13.47
N THR A 43 14.86 9.14 -13.93
CA THR A 43 15.68 8.19 -14.69
C THR A 43 15.10 8.07 -16.10
N SER A 44 15.91 7.62 -17.07
CA SER A 44 15.43 7.37 -18.43
C SER A 44 14.22 6.42 -18.45
N ARG A 45 14.16 5.47 -17.51
CA ARG A 45 13.08 4.48 -17.39
C ARG A 45 11.79 5.05 -16.82
N THR A 46 11.82 6.14 -16.06
CA THR A 46 10.62 6.70 -15.39
C THR A 46 10.07 7.96 -16.08
N ARG A 47 10.66 8.38 -17.22
CA ARG A 47 10.25 9.59 -17.96
C ARG A 47 8.81 9.53 -18.50
N HIS A 48 8.29 8.32 -18.74
CA HIS A 48 6.91 8.12 -19.20
C HIS A 48 5.86 8.27 -18.09
N ILE A 49 6.29 8.31 -16.81
CA ILE A 49 5.39 8.46 -15.67
C ILE A 49 5.23 9.96 -15.37
N ALA A 50 4.02 10.48 -15.54
CA ALA A 50 3.73 11.88 -15.25
C ALA A 50 3.74 12.17 -13.74
N ARG A 51 4.94 12.43 -13.18
CA ARG A 51 5.15 12.57 -11.72
C ARG A 51 4.37 13.69 -11.04
N ARG A 52 3.89 14.68 -11.80
CA ARG A 52 2.99 15.75 -11.33
C ARG A 52 1.60 15.26 -10.93
N TYR A 53 1.21 14.06 -11.35
CA TYR A 53 -0.07 13.43 -11.03
C TYR A 53 0.10 12.12 -10.25
N HIS A 54 1.32 11.83 -9.77
CA HIS A 54 1.58 10.59 -9.05
C HIS A 54 1.05 10.68 -7.61
N TYR A 55 -0.20 10.28 -7.41
CA TYR A 55 -0.93 10.39 -6.14
C TYR A 55 -0.13 9.85 -4.94
N VAL A 56 0.45 8.65 -5.05
CA VAL A 56 1.21 8.01 -3.98
C VAL A 56 2.36 8.87 -3.48
N ARG A 57 2.97 9.68 -4.36
CA ARG A 57 4.05 10.60 -3.98
C ARG A 57 3.52 11.77 -3.18
N PHE A 58 2.38 12.35 -3.57
CA PHE A 58 1.75 13.42 -2.81
C PHE A 58 1.27 12.92 -1.44
N ALA A 59 0.63 11.75 -1.42
CA ALA A 59 0.20 11.11 -0.17
C ALA A 59 1.37 10.84 0.78
N GLN A 60 2.52 10.40 0.25
CA GLN A 60 3.72 10.23 1.07
C GLN A 60 4.29 11.57 1.56
N MET A 61 4.37 12.59 0.68
CA MET A 61 4.89 13.91 1.04
C MET A 61 4.02 14.61 2.10
N ASN A 62 2.70 14.40 2.03
CA ASN A 62 1.73 14.90 3.00
C ASN A 62 1.65 14.07 4.29
N SER A 63 2.42 12.96 4.39
CA SER A 63 2.32 12.01 5.49
C SER A 63 0.90 11.44 5.67
N GLU A 64 0.18 11.24 4.58
CA GLU A 64 -1.12 10.54 4.54
C GLU A 64 -0.92 9.01 4.48
N THR A 65 0.18 8.57 3.87
CA THR A 65 0.49 7.16 3.62
C THR A 65 1.93 6.84 4.01
N THR A 66 2.16 5.65 4.55
CA THR A 66 3.50 5.09 4.80
C THR A 66 3.74 3.88 3.91
N LEU A 67 4.81 3.92 3.11
CA LEU A 67 5.16 2.86 2.18
C LEU A 67 6.04 1.80 2.86
N PHE A 68 5.76 0.53 2.60
CA PHE A 68 6.62 -0.58 3.02
C PHE A 68 6.76 -1.62 1.92
N LYS A 69 7.94 -2.27 1.86
CA LYS A 69 8.23 -3.31 0.89
C LYS A 69 7.52 -4.61 1.29
N VAL A 70 6.82 -5.21 0.34
CA VAL A 70 6.25 -6.56 0.46
C VAL A 70 6.92 -7.46 -0.57
N ASP A 71 7.01 -8.76 -0.29
CA ASP A 71 7.39 -9.75 -1.29
C ASP A 71 6.21 -9.93 -2.27
N GLY A 72 6.46 -9.95 -3.57
CA GLY A 72 5.40 -10.10 -4.58
C GLY A 72 4.59 -11.38 -4.40
N THR A 73 5.25 -12.48 -3.97
CA THR A 73 4.57 -13.76 -3.68
C THR A 73 3.65 -13.69 -2.46
N ARG A 74 3.84 -12.70 -1.60
CA ARG A 74 3.05 -12.45 -0.39
C ARG A 74 2.12 -11.25 -0.56
N ASN A 75 2.05 -10.68 -1.75
CA ASN A 75 1.22 -9.52 -2.03
C ASN A 75 -0.17 -9.99 -2.51
N PRO A 76 -1.23 -9.91 -1.69
CA PRO A 76 -2.57 -10.31 -2.10
C PRO A 76 -3.11 -9.49 -3.27
N ALA A 77 -2.53 -8.32 -3.57
CA ALA A 77 -2.93 -7.53 -4.72
C ALA A 77 -2.39 -8.07 -6.06
N ASP A 78 -1.33 -8.89 -6.05
CA ASP A 78 -0.72 -9.43 -7.27
C ASP A 78 -1.71 -10.34 -8.02
N SER A 79 -2.29 -11.27 -7.28
CA SER A 79 -3.48 -12.06 -7.57
C SER A 79 -4.59 -11.28 -8.28
N MET A 80 -4.95 -10.11 -7.74
CA MET A 80 -6.05 -9.28 -8.26
C MET A 80 -5.71 -8.57 -9.58
N THR A 81 -4.43 -8.49 -9.94
CA THR A 81 -3.98 -7.88 -11.21
C THR A 81 -3.75 -8.90 -12.31
N LYS A 82 -3.86 -10.20 -12.00
CA LYS A 82 -3.64 -11.30 -12.94
C LYS A 82 -4.96 -11.92 -13.37
N ALA A 83 -4.96 -12.44 -14.60
CA ALA A 83 -6.00 -13.35 -15.05
C ALA A 83 -5.67 -14.74 -14.49
N LEU A 84 -6.21 -15.05 -13.31
CA LEU A 84 -6.01 -16.35 -12.66
C LEU A 84 -6.83 -17.41 -13.39
N THR A 85 -6.28 -18.62 -13.48
CA THR A 85 -7.09 -19.80 -13.84
C THR A 85 -7.97 -20.20 -12.65
N ALA A 86 -9.02 -20.98 -12.90
CA ALA A 86 -9.90 -21.47 -11.83
C ALA A 86 -9.11 -22.21 -10.73
N GLU A 87 -8.14 -23.04 -11.12
CA GLU A 87 -7.25 -23.75 -10.19
C GLU A 87 -6.43 -22.80 -9.29
N GLN A 88 -5.95 -21.68 -9.83
CA GLN A 88 -5.18 -20.70 -9.06
C GLN A 88 -6.06 -19.83 -8.17
N LEU A 89 -7.30 -19.60 -8.58
CA LEU A 89 -8.27 -18.84 -7.80
C LEU A 89 -8.68 -19.58 -6.53
N ASP A 90 -8.84 -20.90 -6.59
CA ASP A 90 -9.20 -21.72 -5.42
C ASP A 90 -8.13 -21.64 -4.32
N ASP A 91 -6.86 -21.70 -4.70
CA ASP A 91 -5.72 -21.55 -3.78
C ASP A 91 -5.72 -20.17 -3.11
N GLU A 92 -6.05 -19.12 -3.87
CA GLU A 92 -6.07 -17.74 -3.38
C GLU A 92 -7.38 -17.33 -2.69
N ALA A 93 -8.50 -18.03 -2.92
CA ALA A 93 -9.77 -17.79 -2.25
C ALA A 93 -9.65 -17.92 -0.72
N THR A 94 -8.77 -18.82 -0.27
CA THR A 94 -8.41 -18.98 1.15
C THR A 94 -7.81 -17.72 1.74
N LEU A 95 -7.02 -16.96 0.96
CA LEU A 95 -6.38 -15.72 1.38
C LEU A 95 -7.40 -14.56 1.50
N PHE A 96 -8.42 -14.55 0.65
CA PHE A 96 -9.45 -13.50 0.63
C PHE A 96 -10.64 -13.77 1.53
N HIS A 97 -10.76 -14.99 2.08
CA HIS A 97 -11.93 -15.44 2.84
C HIS A 97 -13.25 -15.28 2.06
N VAL A 98 -13.21 -15.57 0.75
CA VAL A 98 -14.36 -15.49 -0.14
C VAL A 98 -14.78 -16.88 -0.57
N GLU A 99 -16.08 -17.17 -0.53
CA GLU A 99 -16.66 -18.37 -1.11
C GLU A 99 -16.81 -18.17 -2.62
N VAL A 100 -16.21 -19.05 -3.41
CA VAL A 100 -16.40 -19.06 -4.87
C VAL A 100 -17.68 -19.85 -5.16
N ASP A 101 -18.68 -19.17 -5.70
CA ASP A 101 -19.95 -19.80 -6.12
C ASP A 101 -19.66 -20.73 -7.34
N PRO A 102 -20.25 -21.94 -7.42
CA PRO A 102 -19.91 -22.94 -8.43
C PRO A 102 -20.19 -22.52 -9.88
#